data_AF-A0A238ZJX4-F1
#
_entry.id   AF-A0A238ZJX4-F1
#
_cell.length_a   1.000
_cell.length_b   1.000
_cell.length_c   1.000
_cell.angle_alpha   90.00
_cell.angle_beta   90.00
_cell.angle_gamma   90.00
#
_symmetry.space_group_name_H-M   'P 1'
#
loop_
_entity.id
_entity.type
_entity.pdbx_description
1 polymer ?
#
loop_
_entity_poly.entity_id
_entity_poly.type
_entity_poly.pdbx_seq_one_letter_code
_entity_poly.pdbx_strand_id
1 'polypeptide(L)'
;MAPIFRPAFLLLAAYLITLPAAARAPADCQSPEETEAAAVLAKQGITMPGLALAGITRAPAAQGGEWLLTSWKPCLEPEKEPEGGVPTQVRLYHHPDGKPASLKGETELPGVLTYVTPAENPVLELADGPLALLEVATGGNCMTCEQLMPLRVEGTKLVAVEPPDPLVALREVTAVEPLPIITGYSAAFESYGPLCHACSPSTTVHLRLEKGKLLENCTAQRDDYTADVAAATAETREMAAAKETDDTAADELLSAAIAMLLDRLNGGVKPEEALSAFDSLTARATARATRRHGEDISAAAKALAAATRDAAAKGALNRGCPALGVKRPEGY
;
A
#
# COMPACT_ATOMS: atom_id res chain seq x y z
N MET A 1 0.49 -54.44 51.36
CA MET A 1 -0.13 -55.65 50.77
C MET A 1 -1.57 -55.32 50.41
N ALA A 2 -1.92 -55.59 49.16
CA ALA A 2 -3.24 -55.69 48.53
C ALA A 2 -4.13 -54.42 48.38
N PRO A 3 -4.95 -54.36 47.31
CA PRO A 3 -5.35 -53.14 46.60
C PRO A 3 -6.85 -52.83 46.72
N ILE A 4 -7.28 -51.63 46.30
CA ILE A 4 -8.71 -51.35 46.03
C ILE A 4 -8.87 -50.80 44.61
N PHE A 5 -9.77 -51.47 43.91
CA PHE A 5 -10.21 -51.34 42.53
C PHE A 5 -10.81 -49.96 42.18
N ARG A 6 -10.65 -49.56 40.91
CA ARG A 6 -11.50 -48.56 40.20
C ARG A 6 -12.90 -49.13 39.92
N PRO A 7 -13.94 -48.29 39.72
CA PRO A 7 -14.34 -47.91 38.34
C PRO A 7 -14.69 -46.40 38.23
N ALA A 8 -14.20 -45.68 37.22
CA ALA A 8 -14.88 -45.44 35.93
C ALA A 8 -16.32 -44.94 36.09
N PHE A 9 -16.59 -43.66 35.80
CA PHE A 9 -17.82 -43.20 35.12
C PHE A 9 -17.64 -41.74 34.66
N LEU A 10 -17.48 -41.58 33.35
CA LEU A 10 -18.06 -40.52 32.50
C LEU A 10 -18.04 -39.07 33.02
N LEU A 11 -17.00 -38.32 32.65
CA LEU A 11 -17.11 -36.89 32.33
C LEU A 11 -16.59 -36.70 30.90
N LEU A 12 -17.41 -37.17 29.96
CA LEU A 12 -17.23 -37.01 28.53
C LEU A 12 -18.47 -36.30 27.99
N ALA A 13 -18.58 -35.00 28.23
CA ALA A 13 -19.50 -34.10 27.55
C ALA A 13 -19.18 -32.66 27.97
N ALA A 14 -19.14 -31.74 27.00
CA ALA A 14 -19.00 -30.30 27.15
C ALA A 14 -17.58 -29.69 27.25
N TYR A 15 -16.62 -30.23 26.50
CA TYR A 15 -15.78 -29.34 25.70
C TYR A 15 -16.41 -29.27 24.31
N LEU A 16 -17.36 -28.32 24.18
CA LEU A 16 -17.83 -27.86 22.89
C LEU A 16 -16.62 -27.32 22.15
N ILE A 17 -16.09 -28.18 21.28
CA ILE A 17 -15.33 -27.83 20.10
C ILE A 17 -16.12 -26.68 19.45
N THR A 18 -15.60 -25.46 19.53
CA THR A 18 -15.92 -24.43 18.55
C THR A 18 -15.46 -25.03 17.22
N LEU A 19 -16.40 -25.65 16.50
CA LEU A 19 -16.16 -26.12 15.15
C LEU A 19 -15.64 -24.90 14.38
N PRO A 20 -14.41 -24.94 13.80
CA PRO A 20 -14.03 -23.93 12.85
C PRO A 20 -15.14 -23.89 11.80
N ALA A 21 -15.57 -22.69 11.42
CA ALA A 21 -16.60 -22.49 10.41
C ALA A 21 -16.40 -23.51 9.28
N ALA A 22 -17.42 -24.32 8.98
CA ALA A 22 -17.30 -25.42 8.04
C ALA A 22 -16.75 -24.89 6.70
N ALA A 23 -15.48 -25.20 6.41
CA ALA A 23 -14.85 -24.84 5.17
C ALA A 23 -15.57 -25.58 4.04
N ARG A 24 -15.98 -24.84 3.00
CA ARG A 24 -16.59 -25.41 1.80
C ARG A 24 -15.53 -26.09 0.94
N ALA A 25 -15.96 -26.84 -0.07
CA ALA A 25 -15.02 -27.37 -1.05
C ALA A 25 -14.33 -26.19 -1.76
N PRO A 26 -13.00 -26.18 -1.93
CA PRO A 26 -12.29 -25.06 -2.55
C PRO A 26 -12.89 -24.60 -3.90
N ALA A 27 -13.36 -25.55 -4.71
CA ALA A 27 -13.99 -25.29 -6.00
C ALA A 27 -15.26 -24.43 -5.91
N ASP A 28 -15.92 -24.35 -4.75
CA ASP A 28 -17.13 -23.55 -4.56
C ASP A 28 -16.83 -22.05 -4.42
N CYS A 29 -15.58 -21.68 -4.11
CA CYS A 29 -15.14 -20.29 -3.91
C CYS A 29 -14.20 -19.81 -5.02
N GLN A 30 -14.09 -20.57 -6.11
CA GLN A 30 -13.22 -20.27 -7.24
C GLN A 30 -14.05 -19.96 -8.48
N SER A 31 -13.62 -18.98 -9.26
CA SER A 31 -14.12 -18.81 -10.62
C SER A 31 -13.76 -20.04 -11.49
N PRO A 32 -14.43 -20.23 -12.64
CA PRO A 32 -14.04 -21.25 -13.60
C PRO A 32 -12.56 -21.12 -14.02
N GLU A 33 -12.08 -19.89 -14.24
CA GLU A 33 -10.69 -19.62 -14.60
C GLU A 33 -9.72 -20.01 -13.47
N GLU A 34 -10.04 -19.67 -12.22
CA GLU A 34 -9.23 -20.05 -11.05
C GLU A 34 -9.20 -21.57 -10.85
N THR A 35 -10.31 -22.26 -11.13
CA THR A 35 -10.41 -23.72 -11.05
C THR A 35 -9.54 -24.39 -12.11
N GLU A 36 -9.58 -23.89 -13.36
CA GLU A 36 -8.72 -24.39 -14.44
C GLU A 36 -7.24 -24.14 -14.11
N ALA A 37 -6.90 -22.94 -13.65
CA ALA A 37 -5.54 -22.60 -13.24
C ALA A 37 -5.05 -23.49 -12.09
N ALA A 38 -5.89 -23.74 -11.07
CA ALA A 38 -5.55 -24.63 -9.96
C ALA A 38 -5.32 -26.09 -10.44
N ALA A 39 -6.09 -26.57 -11.41
CA ALA A 39 -5.88 -27.89 -12.00
C ALA A 39 -4.58 -27.99 -12.80
N VAL A 40 -4.19 -26.92 -13.51
CA VAL A 40 -2.89 -26.82 -14.20
C VAL A 40 -1.74 -26.83 -13.18
N LEU A 41 -1.83 -26.01 -12.13
CA LEU A 41 -0.84 -25.98 -11.04
C LEU A 41 -0.70 -27.34 -10.36
N ALA A 42 -1.81 -28.05 -10.12
CA ALA A 42 -1.80 -29.37 -9.52
C ALA A 42 -1.01 -30.40 -10.36
N LYS A 43 -1.11 -30.34 -11.70
CA LYS A 43 -0.30 -31.18 -12.61
C LYS A 43 1.20 -30.87 -12.53
N GLN A 44 1.55 -29.65 -12.10
CA GLN A 44 2.93 -29.21 -11.86
C GLN A 44 3.40 -29.49 -10.41
N GLY A 45 2.56 -30.14 -9.59
CA GLY A 45 2.86 -30.42 -8.19
C GLY A 45 2.65 -29.22 -7.24
N ILE A 46 2.02 -28.14 -7.73
CA ILE A 46 1.70 -26.95 -6.94
C ILE A 46 0.26 -27.05 -6.47
N THR A 47 0.05 -27.21 -5.16
CA THR A 47 -1.27 -27.35 -4.56
C THR A 47 -1.26 -26.93 -3.08
N MET A 48 -2.41 -26.46 -2.60
CA MET A 48 -2.69 -26.23 -1.17
C MET A 48 -3.95 -26.98 -0.76
N PRO A 49 -3.83 -28.19 -0.18
CA PRO A 49 -4.99 -28.94 0.28
C PRO A 49 -5.85 -28.13 1.25
N GLY A 50 -7.14 -28.03 0.94
CA GLY A 50 -8.12 -27.31 1.77
C GLY A 50 -8.20 -25.80 1.54
N LEU A 51 -7.39 -25.23 0.64
CA LEU A 51 -7.48 -23.82 0.25
C LEU A 51 -7.87 -23.68 -1.23
N ALA A 52 -8.62 -22.62 -1.53
CA ALA A 52 -8.95 -22.19 -2.89
C ALA A 52 -7.82 -21.31 -3.44
N LEU A 53 -7.47 -21.49 -4.73
CA LEU A 53 -6.58 -20.56 -5.41
C LEU A 53 -7.32 -19.22 -5.54
N ALA A 54 -6.69 -18.15 -5.05
CA ALA A 54 -7.21 -16.79 -5.08
C ALA A 54 -6.49 -15.88 -6.08
N GLY A 55 -5.37 -16.35 -6.65
CA GLY A 55 -4.57 -15.57 -7.57
C GLY A 55 -3.32 -16.33 -8.01
N ILE A 56 -2.92 -16.07 -9.26
CA ILE A 56 -1.67 -16.54 -9.84
C ILE A 56 -1.09 -15.44 -10.72
N THR A 57 0.19 -15.15 -10.54
CA THR A 57 0.96 -14.34 -11.49
C THR A 57 2.17 -15.11 -11.99
N ARG A 58 2.52 -14.83 -13.23
CA ARG A 58 3.65 -15.45 -13.92
C ARG A 58 4.59 -14.37 -14.41
N ALA A 59 5.89 -14.59 -14.29
CA ALA A 59 6.90 -13.73 -14.91
C ALA A 59 8.00 -14.60 -15.55
N PRO A 60 8.56 -14.21 -16.70
CA PRO A 60 9.72 -14.90 -17.25
C PRO A 60 10.90 -14.80 -16.27
N ALA A 61 11.65 -15.88 -16.11
CA ALA A 61 12.86 -15.88 -15.30
C ALA A 61 14.09 -15.61 -16.20
N ALA A 62 14.97 -14.70 -15.80
CA ALA A 62 16.21 -14.37 -16.52
C ALA A 62 17.14 -15.57 -16.68
N GLN A 63 17.09 -16.52 -15.75
CA GLN A 63 17.85 -17.77 -15.77
C GLN A 63 17.16 -18.91 -16.55
N GLY A 64 16.05 -18.63 -17.22
CA GLY A 64 15.21 -19.62 -17.93
C GLY A 64 14.03 -20.13 -17.09
N GLY A 65 12.97 -20.53 -17.78
CA GLY A 65 11.67 -20.87 -17.19
C GLY A 65 10.85 -19.65 -16.73
N GLU A 66 10.03 -19.85 -15.70
CA GLU A 66 9.13 -18.83 -15.16
C GLU A 66 9.15 -18.76 -13.63
N TRP A 67 8.90 -17.58 -13.10
CA TRP A 67 8.48 -17.36 -11.73
C TRP A 67 6.96 -17.46 -11.63
N LEU A 68 6.49 -18.11 -10.55
CA LEU A 68 5.07 -18.23 -10.24
C LEU A 68 4.83 -17.70 -8.83
N LEU A 69 4.02 -16.65 -8.72
CA LEU A 69 3.49 -16.19 -7.44
C LEU A 69 2.04 -16.68 -7.33
N THR A 70 1.72 -17.40 -6.26
CA THR A 70 0.37 -17.94 -6.04
C THR A 70 -0.17 -17.50 -4.70
N SER A 71 -1.47 -17.24 -4.64
CA SER A 71 -2.19 -16.93 -3.40
C SER A 71 -3.33 -17.93 -3.17
N TRP A 72 -3.52 -18.34 -1.93
CA TRP A 72 -4.47 -19.37 -1.54
C TRP A 72 -5.23 -18.93 -0.29
N LYS A 73 -6.56 -19.04 -0.30
CA LYS A 73 -7.42 -18.61 0.80
C LYS A 73 -8.38 -19.71 1.25
N PRO A 74 -8.83 -19.70 2.52
CA PRO A 74 -9.89 -20.62 2.95
C PRO A 74 -11.18 -20.29 2.21
N CYS A 75 -11.93 -21.34 1.85
CA CYS A 75 -13.26 -21.20 1.24
C CYS A 75 -14.31 -21.14 2.36
N LEU A 76 -14.70 -19.91 2.71
CA LEU A 76 -15.69 -19.62 3.76
C LEU A 76 -17.06 -19.31 3.14
N GLU A 77 -18.12 -19.42 3.93
CA GLU A 77 -19.42 -18.86 3.54
C GLU A 77 -19.34 -17.32 3.50
N PRO A 78 -20.00 -16.64 2.54
CA PRO A 78 -19.94 -15.18 2.43
C PRO A 78 -20.28 -14.44 3.73
N GLU A 79 -21.33 -14.86 4.42
CA GLU A 79 -21.74 -14.31 5.73
C GLU A 79 -20.77 -14.59 6.90
N LYS A 80 -19.71 -15.37 6.67
CA LYS A 80 -18.67 -15.69 7.66
C LYS A 80 -17.31 -15.11 7.28
N GLU A 81 -17.19 -14.45 6.13
CA GLU A 81 -15.98 -13.70 5.82
C GLU A 81 -15.88 -12.51 6.79
N PRO A 82 -14.77 -12.36 7.51
CA PRO A 82 -14.61 -11.23 8.41
C PRO A 82 -14.50 -9.93 7.62
N GLU A 83 -14.99 -8.84 8.19
CA GLU A 83 -14.93 -7.49 7.58
C GLU A 83 -13.50 -7.03 7.27
N GLY A 84 -12.50 -7.60 7.93
CA GLY A 84 -11.07 -7.35 7.67
C GLY A 84 -10.41 -8.32 6.71
N GLY A 85 -11.16 -9.18 6.01
CA GLY A 85 -10.63 -10.12 5.02
C GLY A 85 -10.09 -11.44 5.59
N VAL A 86 -9.78 -12.38 4.70
CA VAL A 86 -9.39 -13.74 5.09
C VAL A 86 -7.87 -13.92 5.08
N PRO A 87 -7.31 -14.75 5.99
CA PRO A 87 -5.91 -15.13 5.92
C PRO A 87 -5.56 -15.75 4.56
N THR A 88 -4.49 -15.27 3.93
CA THR A 88 -4.10 -15.69 2.59
C THR A 88 -2.66 -16.21 2.59
N GLN A 89 -2.48 -17.43 2.11
CA GLN A 89 -1.18 -18.07 1.95
C GLN A 89 -0.58 -17.68 0.60
N VAL A 90 0.57 -17.01 0.61
CA VAL A 90 1.29 -16.57 -0.57
C VAL A 90 2.56 -17.39 -0.75
N ARG A 91 2.79 -17.89 -1.97
CA ARG A 91 3.95 -18.74 -2.30
C ARG A 91 4.60 -18.32 -3.60
N LEU A 92 5.92 -18.22 -3.56
CA LEU A 92 6.77 -17.99 -4.73
C LEU A 92 7.45 -19.30 -5.15
N TYR A 93 7.27 -19.67 -6.40
CA TYR A 93 7.93 -20.80 -7.04
C TYR A 93 8.80 -20.32 -8.20
N HIS A 94 9.86 -21.07 -8.47
CA HIS A 94 10.57 -21.03 -9.75
C HIS A 94 10.31 -22.33 -10.48
N HIS A 95 9.83 -22.23 -11.72
CA HIS A 95 9.61 -23.34 -12.64
C HIS A 95 10.62 -23.24 -13.79
N PRO A 96 11.81 -23.86 -13.65
CA PRO A 96 12.80 -23.86 -14.72
C PRO A 96 12.31 -24.63 -15.95
N ASP A 97 12.84 -24.32 -17.13
CA ASP A 97 12.50 -25.03 -18.36
C ASP A 97 12.74 -26.54 -18.24
N GLY A 98 11.68 -27.32 -18.51
CA GLY A 98 11.72 -28.78 -18.50
C GLY A 98 11.94 -29.42 -17.12
N LYS A 99 11.81 -28.67 -16.02
CA LYS A 99 11.96 -29.19 -14.64
C LYS A 99 10.73 -28.89 -13.79
N PRO A 100 10.46 -29.69 -12.75
CA PRO A 100 9.39 -29.40 -11.80
C PRO A 100 9.61 -28.05 -11.09
N ALA A 101 8.51 -27.38 -10.76
CA ALA A 101 8.54 -26.17 -9.95
C ALA A 101 9.15 -26.43 -8.57
N SER A 102 9.93 -25.47 -8.07
CA SER A 102 10.53 -25.49 -6.74
C SER A 102 10.04 -24.31 -5.92
N LEU A 103 9.58 -24.58 -4.69
CA LEU A 103 9.19 -23.54 -3.74
C LEU A 103 10.42 -22.74 -3.32
N LYS A 104 10.36 -21.42 -3.45
CA LYS A 104 11.43 -20.50 -3.04
C LYS A 104 11.11 -19.77 -1.75
N GLY A 105 9.84 -19.43 -1.54
CA GLY A 105 9.41 -18.81 -0.30
C GLY A 105 7.91 -18.87 -0.11
N GLU A 106 7.48 -18.80 1.14
CA GLU A 106 6.08 -18.67 1.50
C GLU A 106 5.88 -17.69 2.67
N THR A 107 4.68 -17.10 2.73
CA THR A 107 4.21 -16.32 3.88
C THR A 107 2.69 -16.44 4.00
N GLU A 108 2.17 -16.16 5.18
CA GLU A 108 0.75 -15.93 5.40
C GLU A 108 0.52 -14.43 5.59
N LEU A 109 -0.46 -13.87 4.88
CA LEU A 109 -0.90 -12.49 5.02
C LEU A 109 -2.18 -12.45 5.87
N PRO A 110 -2.21 -11.64 6.94
CA PRO A 110 -3.42 -11.47 7.73
C PRO A 110 -4.44 -10.64 6.93
N GLY A 111 -5.71 -11.04 6.97
CA GLY A 111 -6.83 -10.15 6.62
C GLY A 111 -6.77 -9.51 5.23
N VAL A 112 -6.82 -10.32 4.17
CA VAL A 112 -6.88 -9.82 2.79
C VAL A 112 -8.32 -9.86 2.30
N LEU A 113 -8.88 -8.70 1.91
CA LEU A 113 -10.29 -8.58 1.49
C LEU A 113 -10.48 -8.95 0.02
N THR A 114 -9.59 -8.51 -0.85
CA THR A 114 -9.60 -8.90 -2.26
C THR A 114 -8.16 -8.96 -2.76
N TYR A 115 -7.89 -9.92 -3.64
CA TYR A 115 -6.58 -10.06 -4.27
C TYR A 115 -6.61 -9.33 -5.60
N VAL A 116 -5.68 -8.40 -5.80
CA VAL A 116 -5.44 -7.79 -7.10
C VAL A 116 -4.06 -8.24 -7.54
N THR A 117 -3.98 -8.75 -8.76
CA THR A 117 -2.72 -9.29 -9.27
C THR A 117 -1.96 -8.13 -9.90
N PRO A 118 -0.71 -7.81 -9.51
CA PRO A 118 -0.02 -6.64 -10.06
C PRO A 118 0.15 -6.72 -11.56
N ALA A 119 -0.09 -5.59 -12.22
CA ALA A 119 -0.47 -5.55 -13.63
C ALA A 119 0.65 -5.88 -14.63
N GLU A 120 1.95 -5.68 -14.31
CA GLU A 120 2.97 -5.78 -15.38
C GLU A 120 4.28 -6.53 -15.06
N ASN A 121 4.74 -6.67 -13.81
CA ASN A 121 5.94 -7.45 -13.48
C ASN A 121 5.93 -7.99 -12.02
N PRO A 122 5.32 -9.14 -11.73
CA PRO A 122 5.11 -9.62 -10.36
C PRO A 122 6.38 -10.11 -9.64
N VAL A 123 7.50 -10.25 -10.35
CA VAL A 123 8.78 -10.66 -9.77
C VAL A 123 9.90 -9.88 -10.43
N LEU A 124 10.69 -9.16 -9.63
CA LEU A 124 11.91 -8.50 -10.06
C LEU A 124 13.12 -9.34 -9.65
N GLU A 125 13.95 -9.73 -10.62
CA GLU A 125 15.21 -10.40 -10.32
C GLU A 125 16.31 -9.37 -10.02
N LEU A 126 16.67 -9.25 -8.74
CA LEU A 126 17.71 -8.36 -8.28
C LEU A 126 19.01 -9.14 -8.03
N ALA A 127 20.13 -8.43 -7.96
CA ALA A 127 21.43 -9.03 -7.65
C ALA A 127 21.42 -9.82 -6.33
N ASP A 128 20.61 -9.39 -5.36
CA ASP A 128 20.49 -10.01 -4.03
C ASP A 128 19.39 -11.07 -3.95
N GLY A 129 18.68 -11.36 -5.06
CA GLY A 129 17.60 -12.34 -5.14
C GLY A 129 16.28 -11.78 -5.71
N PRO A 130 15.27 -12.64 -5.91
CA PRO A 130 13.98 -12.21 -6.44
C PRO A 130 13.19 -11.40 -5.39
N LEU A 131 12.56 -10.33 -5.85
CA LEU A 131 11.57 -9.55 -5.12
C LEU A 131 10.19 -9.84 -5.75
N ALA A 132 9.33 -10.53 -5.01
CA ALA A 132 7.95 -10.70 -5.43
C ALA A 132 7.17 -9.41 -5.14
N LEU A 133 6.38 -8.96 -6.09
CA LEU A 133 5.50 -7.81 -5.98
C LEU A 133 4.09 -8.31 -5.88
N LEU A 134 3.38 -7.86 -4.85
CA LEU A 134 2.01 -8.26 -4.58
C LEU A 134 1.14 -7.02 -4.39
N GLU A 135 -0.03 -6.96 -5.02
CA GLU A 135 -1.04 -5.95 -4.70
C GLU A 135 -2.09 -6.57 -3.76
N VAL A 136 -2.32 -5.93 -2.62
CA VAL A 136 -3.29 -6.39 -1.62
C VAL A 136 -4.39 -5.37 -1.45
N ALA A 137 -5.65 -5.82 -1.50
CA ALA A 137 -6.76 -4.99 -1.10
C ALA A 137 -7.13 -5.22 0.36
N THR A 138 -7.06 -4.17 1.17
CA THR A 138 -7.29 -4.20 2.63
C THR A 138 -8.59 -3.50 3.05
N GLY A 139 -9.42 -3.05 2.10
CA GLY A 139 -10.74 -2.46 2.37
C GLY A 139 -10.74 -1.03 2.87
N GLY A 140 -9.63 -0.30 2.67
CA GLY A 140 -9.55 1.13 2.94
C GLY A 140 -10.36 2.00 1.96
N ASN A 141 -10.22 3.32 2.07
CA ASN A 141 -10.81 4.26 1.11
C ASN A 141 -10.12 4.14 -0.27
N CYS A 142 -10.53 4.89 -1.29
CA CYS A 142 -10.03 4.74 -2.67
C CYS A 142 -8.49 4.74 -2.86
N MET A 143 -7.70 5.20 -1.88
CA MET A 143 -6.23 5.20 -1.93
C MET A 143 -5.61 4.06 -1.11
N THR A 144 -6.21 3.65 0.00
CA THR A 144 -5.82 2.49 0.83
C THR A 144 -6.48 1.18 0.39
N CYS A 145 -7.38 1.23 -0.61
CA CYS A 145 -8.09 0.05 -1.06
C CYS A 145 -7.16 -0.96 -1.71
N GLU A 146 -6.03 -0.54 -2.29
CA GLU A 146 -5.02 -1.39 -2.91
C GLU A 146 -3.62 -0.87 -2.55
N GLN A 147 -2.74 -1.76 -2.08
CA GLN A 147 -1.36 -1.42 -1.73
C GLN A 147 -0.40 -2.43 -2.31
N LEU A 148 0.75 -1.94 -2.77
CA LEU A 148 1.87 -2.79 -3.13
C LEU A 148 2.55 -3.32 -1.87
N MET A 149 2.83 -4.61 -1.85
CA MET A 149 3.58 -5.31 -0.82
C MET A 149 4.75 -6.03 -1.48
N PRO A 150 5.95 -5.41 -1.49
CA PRO A 150 7.15 -6.08 -1.95
C PRO A 150 7.58 -7.13 -0.93
N LEU A 151 7.80 -8.36 -1.40
CA LEU A 151 8.15 -9.53 -0.61
C LEU A 151 9.52 -10.04 -1.05
N ARG A 152 10.50 -10.04 -0.14
CA ARG A 152 11.83 -10.61 -0.40
C ARG A 152 11.92 -12.05 0.11
N VAL A 153 12.75 -12.85 -0.54
CA VAL A 153 13.05 -14.23 -0.10
C VAL A 153 14.13 -14.21 0.98
N GLU A 154 13.82 -14.76 2.16
CA GLU A 154 14.77 -15.00 3.25
C GLU A 154 14.75 -16.48 3.64
N GLY A 155 15.73 -17.23 3.11
CA GLY A 155 15.73 -18.69 3.24
C GLY A 155 14.53 -19.28 2.50
N THR A 156 13.55 -19.80 3.24
CA THR A 156 12.29 -20.35 2.70
C THR A 156 11.07 -19.48 3.01
N LYS A 157 11.28 -18.27 3.54
CA LYS A 157 10.19 -17.34 3.89
C LYS A 157 10.12 -16.18 2.90
N LEU A 158 8.91 -15.72 2.62
CA LEU A 158 8.68 -14.40 2.04
C LEU A 158 8.52 -13.40 3.19
N VAL A 159 9.23 -12.29 3.11
CA VAL A 159 9.20 -11.25 4.15
C VAL A 159 8.90 -9.91 3.49
N ALA A 160 7.91 -9.20 4.04
CA ALA A 160 7.55 -7.87 3.58
C ALA A 160 8.72 -6.89 3.73
N VAL A 161 8.95 -6.10 2.68
CA VAL A 161 9.90 -5.00 2.69
C VAL A 161 9.15 -3.74 3.03
N GLU A 162 9.18 -3.39 4.31
CA GLU A 162 8.45 -2.24 4.84
C GLU A 162 9.18 -0.92 4.54
N PRO A 163 8.43 0.18 4.33
CA PRO A 163 9.01 1.52 4.28
C PRO A 163 9.59 1.94 5.64
N PRO A 164 10.58 2.86 5.65
CA PRO A 164 11.17 3.34 6.90
C PRO A 164 10.19 4.14 7.76
N ASP A 165 9.17 4.73 7.15
CA ASP A 165 8.09 5.46 7.80
C ASP A 165 6.78 4.68 7.61
N PRO A 166 6.12 4.23 8.71
CA PRO A 166 4.92 3.39 8.61
C PRO A 166 3.69 4.14 8.07
N LEU A 167 3.78 5.46 7.90
CA LEU A 167 2.74 6.27 7.26
C LEU A 167 2.89 6.30 5.73
N VAL A 168 3.89 5.63 5.16
CA VAL A 168 4.03 5.49 3.72
C VAL A 168 3.33 4.22 3.27
N ALA A 169 2.32 4.35 2.42
CA ALA A 169 1.70 3.24 1.72
C ALA A 169 2.35 3.09 0.34
N LEU A 170 2.76 1.88 -0.02
CA LEU A 170 3.45 1.62 -1.29
C LEU A 170 2.43 1.38 -2.42
N ARG A 171 2.77 1.80 -3.64
CA ARG A 171 1.84 1.78 -4.77
C ARG A 171 2.36 1.00 -5.97
N GLU A 172 3.56 1.30 -6.45
CA GLU A 172 4.07 0.71 -7.70
C GLU A 172 5.59 0.75 -7.77
N VAL A 173 6.16 0.05 -8.76
CA VAL A 173 7.58 0.14 -9.12
C VAL A 173 7.70 0.94 -10.40
N THR A 174 8.42 2.07 -10.35
CA THR A 174 8.49 3.04 -11.47
C THR A 174 9.79 2.97 -12.25
N ALA A 175 10.86 2.42 -11.67
CA ALA A 175 12.13 2.22 -12.36
C ALA A 175 12.90 1.05 -11.76
N VAL A 176 13.85 0.48 -12.51
CA VAL A 176 14.66 -0.68 -12.08
C VAL A 176 16.18 -0.43 -12.21
N GLU A 177 16.63 0.71 -12.76
CA GLU A 177 18.04 0.99 -13.03
C GLU A 177 18.57 2.22 -12.27
N PRO A 178 19.72 2.14 -11.55
CA PRO A 178 20.53 0.95 -11.25
C PRO A 178 19.94 0.07 -10.11
N LEU A 179 18.88 0.56 -9.45
CA LEU A 179 18.16 -0.14 -8.39
C LEU A 179 16.66 0.17 -8.52
N PRO A 180 15.77 -0.73 -8.06
CA PRO A 180 14.34 -0.48 -8.09
C PRO A 180 13.94 0.78 -7.32
N ILE A 181 13.14 1.63 -7.97
CA ILE A 181 12.41 2.73 -7.33
C ILE A 181 10.98 2.29 -7.13
N ILE A 182 10.55 2.28 -5.88
CA ILE A 182 9.18 2.03 -5.46
C ILE A 182 8.57 3.37 -5.07
N THR A 183 7.45 3.73 -5.70
CA THR A 183 6.67 4.90 -5.31
C THR A 183 5.60 4.49 -4.31
N GLY A 184 5.40 5.36 -3.32
CA GLY A 184 4.30 5.28 -2.38
C GLY A 184 3.69 6.66 -2.18
N TYR A 185 2.81 6.77 -1.20
CA TYR A 185 2.22 8.04 -0.79
C TYR A 185 2.17 8.13 0.74
N SER A 186 2.17 9.34 1.28
CA SER A 186 2.04 9.57 2.71
C SER A 186 0.56 9.50 3.14
N ALA A 187 0.15 8.37 3.74
CA ALA A 187 -1.18 8.12 4.27
C ALA A 187 -1.61 9.17 5.33
N ALA A 188 -0.66 9.87 5.96
CA ALA A 188 -0.97 10.99 6.86
C ALA A 188 -1.90 12.04 6.22
N PHE A 189 -1.78 12.27 4.91
CA PHE A 189 -2.54 13.30 4.20
C PHE A 189 -3.72 12.74 3.40
N GLU A 190 -4.00 11.44 3.48
CA GLU A 190 -5.01 10.73 2.68
C GLU A 190 -6.46 11.22 2.86
N SER A 191 -6.75 12.02 3.91
CA SER A 191 -8.12 12.44 4.26
C SER A 191 -8.51 13.85 3.82
N TYR A 192 -7.68 14.61 3.10
CA TYR A 192 -8.17 15.85 2.49
C TYR A 192 -9.02 15.46 1.28
N GLY A 193 -10.34 15.72 1.30
CA GLY A 193 -11.33 15.16 0.36
C GLY A 193 -10.94 15.10 -1.13
N PRO A 194 -10.25 16.09 -1.69
CA PRO A 194 -9.74 16.03 -3.07
C PRO A 194 -8.46 15.20 -3.29
N LEU A 195 -7.71 14.82 -2.25
CA LEU A 195 -6.61 13.85 -2.34
C LEU A 195 -7.09 12.41 -2.57
N CYS A 196 -8.40 12.14 -2.40
CA CYS A 196 -9.04 10.89 -2.87
C CYS A 196 -9.31 10.87 -4.39
N HIS A 197 -9.40 12.05 -5.03
CA HIS A 197 -9.52 12.17 -6.49
C HIS A 197 -8.19 12.48 -7.17
N ALA A 198 -7.21 12.93 -6.38
CA ALA A 198 -5.86 13.11 -6.82
C ALA A 198 -5.09 11.81 -6.57
N CYS A 199 -5.01 10.98 -7.61
CA CYS A 199 -3.75 10.33 -7.97
C CYS A 199 -2.66 11.39 -8.21
N SER A 200 -2.50 12.38 -7.32
CA SER A 200 -1.58 13.48 -7.46
C SER A 200 -0.20 12.84 -7.38
N PRO A 201 0.63 13.01 -8.42
CA PRO A 201 2.09 12.85 -8.29
C PRO A 201 2.63 13.58 -7.06
N SER A 202 1.87 14.57 -6.56
CA SER A 202 2.22 15.50 -5.49
C SER A 202 2.33 14.98 -4.06
N THR A 203 1.93 13.74 -3.82
CA THR A 203 2.16 13.09 -2.51
C THR A 203 3.09 11.89 -2.66
N THR A 204 3.70 11.74 -3.84
CA THR A 204 4.58 10.63 -4.17
C THR A 204 5.80 10.66 -3.28
N VAL A 205 6.07 9.53 -2.65
CA VAL A 205 7.29 9.25 -1.91
C VAL A 205 8.10 8.30 -2.75
N HIS A 206 9.22 8.75 -3.31
CA HIS A 206 10.15 7.85 -3.98
C HIS A 206 11.02 7.15 -2.95
N LEU A 207 11.00 5.82 -2.98
CA LEU A 207 11.85 4.96 -2.17
C LEU A 207 12.75 4.14 -3.11
N ARG A 208 14.02 4.01 -2.76
CA ARG A 208 14.97 3.13 -3.46
C ARG A 208 15.16 1.86 -2.67
N LEU A 209 15.06 0.71 -3.33
CA LEU A 209 15.39 -0.58 -2.73
C LEU A 209 16.89 -0.81 -2.77
N GLU A 210 17.55 -0.81 -1.61
CA GLU A 210 18.98 -1.13 -1.48
C GLU A 210 19.18 -2.23 -0.43
N LYS A 211 19.83 -3.34 -0.82
CA LYS A 211 20.17 -4.45 0.08
C LYS A 211 18.96 -4.97 0.88
N GLY A 212 17.82 -5.10 0.21
CA GLY A 212 16.58 -5.59 0.79
C GLY A 212 15.88 -4.61 1.75
N LYS A 213 16.22 -3.31 1.70
CA LYS A 213 15.57 -2.26 2.50
C LYS A 213 15.14 -1.09 1.63
N LEU A 214 13.98 -0.50 1.95
CA LEU A 214 13.54 0.74 1.33
C LEU A 214 14.19 1.94 2.02
N LEU A 215 14.78 2.80 1.22
CA LEU A 215 15.41 4.04 1.64
C LEU A 215 14.75 5.22 0.95
N GLU A 216 14.53 6.30 1.68
CA GLU A 216 14.01 7.56 1.13
C GLU A 216 14.90 8.07 -0.02
N ASN A 217 14.30 8.41 -1.14
CA ASN A 217 15.00 8.80 -2.37
C ASN A 217 14.45 10.07 -3.04
N CYS A 218 13.50 10.78 -2.41
CA CYS A 218 12.84 11.93 -3.01
C CYS A 218 13.83 13.05 -3.42
N THR A 219 14.89 13.30 -2.63
CA THR A 219 15.90 14.31 -2.99
C THR A 219 16.68 13.99 -4.26
N ALA A 220 16.77 12.71 -4.65
CA ALA A 220 17.38 12.30 -5.91
C ALA A 220 16.42 12.43 -7.10
N GLN A 221 15.13 12.68 -6.84
CA GLN A 221 14.04 12.85 -7.82
C GLN A 221 13.49 14.28 -7.82
N ARG A 222 14.29 15.26 -7.38
CA ARG A 222 13.88 16.69 -7.26
C ARG A 222 13.33 17.27 -8.55
N ASP A 223 13.88 16.84 -9.68
CA ASP A 223 13.46 17.33 -10.99
C ASP A 223 12.02 16.90 -11.30
N ASP A 224 11.62 15.69 -10.90
CA ASP A 224 10.25 15.19 -11.05
C ASP A 224 9.27 16.03 -10.22
N TYR A 225 9.57 16.26 -8.94
CA TYR A 225 8.77 17.14 -8.09
C TYR A 225 8.69 18.58 -8.62
N THR A 226 9.78 19.09 -9.21
CA THR A 226 9.80 20.44 -9.78
C THR A 226 8.92 20.52 -11.03
N ALA A 227 8.94 19.48 -11.88
CA ALA A 227 8.06 19.37 -13.03
C ALA A 227 6.59 19.23 -12.60
N ASP A 228 6.31 18.42 -11.60
CA ASP A 228 4.97 18.23 -11.03
C ASP A 228 4.42 19.54 -10.44
N VAL A 229 5.23 20.30 -9.71
CA VAL A 229 4.84 21.64 -9.23
C VAL A 229 4.52 22.57 -10.38
N ALA A 230 5.27 22.53 -11.49
CA ALA A 230 5.01 23.38 -12.64
C ALA A 230 3.68 23.03 -13.32
N ALA A 231 3.41 21.72 -13.51
CA ALA A 231 2.15 21.22 -14.05
C ALA A 231 0.97 21.57 -13.13
N ALA A 232 1.08 21.25 -11.84
CA ALA A 232 0.07 21.56 -10.83
C ALA A 232 -0.19 23.07 -10.70
N THR A 233 0.83 23.92 -10.86
CA THR A 233 0.66 25.38 -10.85
C THR A 233 -0.20 25.84 -12.02
N ALA A 234 -0.04 25.24 -13.20
CA ALA A 234 -0.84 25.58 -14.38
C ALA A 234 -2.32 25.21 -14.16
N GLU A 235 -2.59 23.99 -13.71
CA GLU A 235 -3.94 23.49 -13.41
C GLU A 235 -4.60 24.28 -12.28
N THR A 236 -3.85 24.52 -11.20
CA THR A 236 -4.33 25.28 -10.02
C THR A 236 -4.60 26.74 -10.35
N ARG A 237 -3.96 27.32 -11.37
CA ARG A 237 -4.23 28.70 -11.78
C ARG A 237 -5.66 28.88 -12.29
N GLU A 238 -6.16 27.92 -13.06
CA GLU A 238 -7.53 27.93 -13.58
C GLU A 238 -8.52 27.72 -12.42
N MET A 239 -8.25 26.72 -11.57
CA MET A 239 -9.02 26.50 -10.36
C MET A 239 -9.08 27.75 -9.49
N ALA A 240 -7.96 28.43 -9.23
CA ALA A 240 -7.86 29.64 -8.41
C ALA A 240 -8.44 30.92 -9.05
N ALA A 241 -8.75 30.89 -10.35
CA ALA A 241 -9.40 31.98 -11.08
C ALA A 241 -10.93 31.84 -11.15
N ALA A 242 -11.47 30.63 -10.92
CA ALA A 242 -12.90 30.39 -10.81
C ALA A 242 -13.55 31.30 -9.74
N LYS A 243 -14.78 31.74 -10.00
CA LYS A 243 -15.54 32.65 -9.10
C LYS A 243 -16.58 31.92 -8.27
N GLU A 244 -16.61 30.59 -8.37
CA GLU A 244 -17.54 29.76 -7.64
C GLU A 244 -17.26 29.87 -6.14
N THR A 245 -18.32 30.11 -5.39
CA THR A 245 -18.35 30.04 -3.92
C THR A 245 -19.06 28.76 -3.56
N ASP A 246 -18.28 27.70 -3.42
CA ASP A 246 -18.74 26.37 -3.05
C ASP A 246 -17.70 25.72 -2.13
N ASP A 247 -18.16 24.98 -1.13
CA ASP A 247 -17.27 24.31 -0.17
C ASP A 247 -16.44 23.23 -0.86
N THR A 248 -17.00 22.54 -1.87
CA THR A 248 -16.25 21.56 -2.70
C THR A 248 -15.09 22.23 -3.43
N ALA A 249 -15.35 23.35 -4.11
CA ALA A 249 -14.32 24.11 -4.83
C ALA A 249 -13.28 24.75 -3.90
N ALA A 250 -13.66 25.03 -2.65
CA ALA A 250 -12.72 25.48 -1.62
C ALA A 250 -11.81 24.33 -1.13
N ASP A 251 -12.38 23.14 -0.93
CA ASP A 251 -11.63 21.94 -0.55
C ASP A 251 -10.63 21.54 -1.63
N GLU A 252 -11.04 21.52 -2.90
CA GLU A 252 -10.17 21.25 -4.06
C GLU A 252 -8.94 22.16 -4.07
N LEU A 253 -9.16 23.46 -3.82
CA LEU A 253 -8.08 24.44 -3.78
C LEU A 253 -7.18 24.28 -2.55
N LEU A 254 -7.73 23.89 -1.39
CA LEU A 254 -6.94 23.56 -0.20
C LEU A 254 -6.06 22.33 -0.46
N SER A 255 -6.59 21.27 -1.06
CA SER A 255 -5.81 20.08 -1.40
C SER A 255 -4.70 20.37 -2.39
N ALA A 256 -4.97 21.15 -3.44
CA ALA A 256 -3.95 21.60 -4.37
C ALA A 256 -2.84 22.40 -3.66
N ALA A 257 -3.21 23.27 -2.70
CA ALA A 257 -2.25 24.00 -1.89
C ALA A 257 -1.35 23.07 -1.06
N ILE A 258 -1.92 22.06 -0.41
CA ILE A 258 -1.18 21.07 0.40
C ILE A 258 -0.24 20.26 -0.48
N ALA A 259 -0.73 19.72 -1.60
CA ALA A 259 0.05 19.00 -2.60
C ALA A 259 1.28 19.81 -3.05
N MET A 260 1.06 21.05 -3.50
CA MET A 260 2.15 21.94 -3.95
C MET A 260 3.14 22.28 -2.82
N LEU A 261 2.68 22.40 -1.57
CA LEU A 261 3.57 22.60 -0.43
C LEU A 261 4.51 21.40 -0.28
N LEU A 262 3.99 20.17 -0.28
CA LEU A 262 4.77 18.95 -0.08
C LEU A 262 5.76 18.74 -1.23
N ASP A 263 5.35 18.93 -2.48
CA ASP A 263 6.24 18.82 -3.63
C ASP A 263 7.34 19.85 -3.65
N ARG A 264 7.03 21.11 -3.30
CA ARG A 264 8.05 22.16 -3.19
C ARG A 264 9.10 21.77 -2.15
N LEU A 265 8.69 21.22 -1.02
CA LEU A 265 9.62 20.74 0.01
C LEU A 265 10.50 19.58 -0.52
N ASN A 266 9.91 18.59 -1.20
CA ASN A 266 10.66 17.48 -1.80
C ASN A 266 11.60 17.96 -2.93
N GLY A 267 11.16 18.91 -3.74
CA GLY A 267 11.92 19.62 -4.77
C GLY A 267 13.05 20.51 -4.22
N GLY A 268 13.15 20.66 -2.89
CA GLY A 268 14.22 21.41 -2.23
C GLY A 268 14.00 22.91 -2.13
N VAL A 269 12.77 23.39 -2.35
CA VAL A 269 12.38 24.78 -2.10
C VAL A 269 12.46 25.05 -0.60
N LYS A 270 12.93 26.25 -0.24
CA LYS A 270 13.03 26.64 1.17
C LYS A 270 11.65 26.68 1.82
N PRO A 271 11.51 26.26 3.10
CA PRO A 271 10.21 26.23 3.77
C PRO A 271 9.46 27.55 3.73
N GLU A 272 10.14 28.68 3.87
CA GLU A 272 9.52 30.01 3.85
C GLU A 272 8.89 30.34 2.49
N GLU A 273 9.56 29.96 1.40
CA GLU A 273 9.08 30.16 0.04
C GLU A 273 7.93 29.21 -0.31
N ALA A 274 8.03 27.94 0.10
CA ALA A 274 6.96 26.96 -0.06
C ALA A 274 5.70 27.38 0.70
N LEU A 275 5.86 27.86 1.94
CA LEU A 275 4.76 28.37 2.77
C LEU A 275 4.12 29.64 2.19
N SER A 276 4.88 30.54 1.57
CA SER A 276 4.30 31.74 0.96
C SER A 276 3.32 31.40 -0.17
N ALA A 277 3.60 30.38 -0.98
CA ALA A 277 2.68 29.94 -2.03
C ALA A 277 1.44 29.25 -1.44
N PHE A 278 1.65 28.41 -0.43
CA PHE A 278 0.59 27.75 0.33
C PHE A 278 -0.38 28.77 0.96
N ASP A 279 0.13 29.78 1.67
CA ASP A 279 -0.67 30.82 2.33
C ASP A 279 -1.53 31.59 1.31
N SER A 280 -1.03 31.85 0.11
CA SER A 280 -1.78 32.51 -0.96
C SER A 280 -2.94 31.66 -1.49
N LEU A 281 -2.73 30.36 -1.68
CA LEU A 281 -3.77 29.45 -2.19
C LEU A 281 -4.84 29.17 -1.12
N THR A 282 -4.42 28.96 0.13
CA THR A 282 -5.36 28.72 1.25
C THR A 282 -6.19 29.95 1.57
N ALA A 283 -5.65 31.17 1.47
CA ALA A 283 -6.45 32.39 1.60
C ALA A 283 -7.57 32.49 0.54
N ARG A 284 -7.32 32.00 -0.69
CA ARG A 284 -8.33 31.93 -1.74
C ARG A 284 -9.36 30.83 -1.46
N ALA A 285 -8.94 29.68 -0.97
CA ALA A 285 -9.83 28.60 -0.56
C ALA A 285 -10.79 29.09 0.55
N THR A 286 -10.26 29.72 1.60
CA THR A 286 -11.05 30.33 2.68
C THR A 286 -12.06 31.36 2.18
N ALA A 287 -11.71 32.18 1.18
CA ALA A 287 -12.61 33.20 0.65
C ALA A 287 -13.77 32.63 -0.21
N ARG A 288 -13.64 31.39 -0.70
CA ARG A 288 -14.68 30.72 -1.50
C ARG A 288 -15.67 29.93 -0.66
N ALA A 289 -15.19 29.40 0.45
CA ALA A 289 -15.97 28.60 1.37
C ALA A 289 -17.11 29.40 2.03
N THR A 290 -18.13 28.69 2.49
CA THR A 290 -19.08 29.23 3.46
C THR A 290 -18.34 29.72 4.70
N ARG A 291 -18.90 30.69 5.44
CA ARG A 291 -18.19 31.33 6.56
C ARG A 291 -17.61 30.33 7.56
N ARG A 292 -18.40 29.31 7.93
CA ARG A 292 -17.98 28.27 8.89
C ARG A 292 -16.86 27.41 8.30
N HIS A 293 -17.03 26.93 7.08
CA HIS A 293 -16.04 26.08 6.42
C HIS A 293 -14.72 26.85 6.15
N GLY A 294 -14.81 28.14 5.81
CA GLY A 294 -13.64 29.00 5.68
C GLY A 294 -12.87 29.20 7.00
N GLU A 295 -13.56 29.27 8.14
CA GLU A 295 -12.94 29.29 9.48
C GLU A 295 -12.15 27.98 9.72
N ASP A 296 -12.73 26.83 9.35
CA ASP A 296 -12.11 25.50 9.47
C ASP A 296 -10.86 25.37 8.57
N ILE A 297 -10.97 25.76 7.29
CA ILE A 297 -9.84 25.82 6.34
C ILE A 297 -8.72 26.71 6.89
N SER A 298 -9.05 27.90 7.41
CA SER A 298 -8.07 28.84 7.95
C SER A 298 -7.33 28.25 9.16
N ALA A 299 -8.04 27.54 10.03
CA ALA A 299 -7.44 26.88 11.18
C ALA A 299 -6.50 25.75 10.74
N ALA A 300 -6.93 24.88 9.83
CA ALA A 300 -6.13 23.79 9.29
C ALA A 300 -4.86 24.30 8.58
N ALA A 301 -4.99 25.33 7.75
CA ALA A 301 -3.86 25.94 7.04
C ALA A 301 -2.81 26.51 8.01
N LYS A 302 -3.25 27.25 9.04
CA LYS A 302 -2.34 27.77 10.08
C LYS A 302 -1.62 26.66 10.83
N ALA A 303 -2.34 25.59 11.16
CA ALA A 303 -1.78 24.46 11.88
C ALA A 303 -0.72 23.73 11.04
N LEU A 304 -0.98 23.51 9.74
CA LEU A 304 -0.02 22.89 8.83
C LEU A 304 1.21 23.78 8.58
N ALA A 305 1.01 25.09 8.44
CA ALA A 305 2.11 26.05 8.34
C ALA A 305 2.98 26.05 9.60
N ALA A 306 2.37 25.96 10.78
CA ALA A 306 3.09 25.83 12.05
C ALA A 306 3.88 24.51 12.13
N ALA A 307 3.27 23.38 11.74
CA ALA A 307 3.92 22.08 11.70
C ALA A 307 5.12 22.06 10.73
N THR A 308 4.99 22.72 9.58
CA THR A 308 6.08 22.85 8.59
C THR A 308 7.25 23.67 9.15
N ARG A 309 6.97 24.80 9.80
CA ARG A 309 8.01 25.62 10.46
C ARG A 309 8.70 24.87 11.60
N ASP A 310 7.94 24.13 12.40
CA ASP A 310 8.47 23.31 13.47
C ASP A 310 9.36 22.17 12.93
N ALA A 311 8.93 21.50 11.85
CA ALA A 311 9.73 20.50 11.16
C ALA A 311 11.05 21.08 10.63
N ALA A 312 11.01 22.29 10.04
CA ALA A 312 12.21 22.99 9.58
C ALA A 312 13.15 23.32 10.75
N ALA A 313 12.63 23.89 11.85
CA ALA A 313 13.40 24.26 13.03
C ALA A 313 14.07 23.05 13.71
N LYS A 314 13.42 21.88 13.67
CA LYS A 314 13.95 20.62 14.22
C LYS A 314 14.87 19.87 13.24
N GLY A 315 15.09 20.39 12.03
CA GLY A 315 15.85 19.70 10.99
C GLY A 315 15.16 18.45 10.44
N ALA A 316 13.87 18.25 10.70
CA ALA A 316 13.09 17.11 10.21
C ALA A 316 12.87 17.15 8.69
N LEU A 317 13.16 18.28 8.04
CA LEU A 317 13.16 18.42 6.58
C LEU A 317 14.49 18.02 5.91
N ASN A 318 15.51 17.64 6.69
CA ASN A 318 16.83 17.21 6.17
C ASN A 318 16.86 15.71 5.76
N ARG A 319 15.68 15.08 5.68
CA ARG A 319 15.51 13.67 5.32
C ARG A 319 15.71 13.45 3.81
N GLY A 320 15.79 12.19 3.38
CA GLY A 320 15.79 11.84 1.95
C GLY A 320 14.45 12.18 1.27
N CYS A 321 13.38 12.22 2.07
CA CYS A 321 12.07 12.73 1.69
C CYS A 321 11.63 13.85 2.66
N PRO A 322 11.97 15.13 2.37
CA PRO A 322 11.68 16.26 3.26
C PRO A 322 10.20 16.37 3.70
N ALA A 323 9.25 16.11 2.80
CA ALA A 323 7.82 16.20 3.09
C ALA A 323 7.37 15.25 4.23
N LEU A 324 8.02 14.09 4.40
CA LEU A 324 7.74 13.17 5.52
C LEU A 324 8.14 13.74 6.88
N GLY A 325 8.90 14.83 6.92
CA GLY A 325 9.18 15.57 8.14
C GLY A 325 8.00 16.41 8.65
N VAL A 326 7.02 16.70 7.79
CA VAL A 326 5.85 17.53 8.13
C VAL A 326 4.76 16.64 8.73
N LYS A 327 4.42 16.89 9.99
CA LYS A 327 3.31 16.19 10.65
C LYS A 327 1.97 16.79 10.24
N ARG A 328 0.97 15.93 10.00
CA ARG A 328 -0.43 16.38 9.94
C ARG A 328 -0.86 16.89 11.33
N PRO A 329 -1.43 18.10 11.43
CA PRO A 329 -2.00 18.58 12.67
C PRO A 329 -3.21 17.75 13.11
N GLU A 330 -3.37 17.52 14.41
CA GLU A 330 -4.55 16.86 14.99
C GLU A 330 -5.77 17.79 14.92
N GLY A 331 -6.95 17.27 14.57
CA GLY A 331 -8.22 18.00 14.65
C GLY A 331 -8.79 18.55 13.34
N TYR A 332 -8.31 18.06 12.19
CA TYR A 332 -8.94 18.21 10.89
C TYR A 332 -8.98 16.85 10.20
#